data_AF-A0A1H2P9L0-F1
#
_entry.id   AF-A0A1H2P9L0-F1
#
_cell.length_a   1.000
_cell.length_b   1.000
_cell.length_c   1.000
_cell.angle_alpha   90.00
_cell.angle_beta   90.00
_cell.angle_gamma   90.00
#
_symmetry.space_group_name_H-M   'P 1'
#
loop_
_entity.id
_entity.type
_entity.pdbx_description
1 polymer ?
#
loop_
_entity_poly.entity_id
_entity_poly.type
_entity_poly.pdbx_seq_one_letter_code
_entity_poly.pdbx_strand_id
1 'polypeptide(L)'
;MKRSVLLGLFVTASMMASASFAAEDLCAVNLQTLNNAKAQIQGTDMQARVEASVQTAKAYQAENTKQGTEKCITETTQTIQDIQNANKGGKG
;
A
#
# COMPACT_ATOMS: atom_id res chain seq x y z
N MET A 1 -33.58 -47.42 3.86
CA MET A 1 -33.13 -46.13 3.25
C MET A 1 -32.56 -45.25 4.36
N LYS A 2 -31.23 -45.09 4.42
CA LYS A 2 -30.55 -44.16 5.35
C LYS A 2 -29.73 -43.21 4.48
N ARG A 3 -30.20 -41.97 4.33
CA ARG A 3 -29.49 -40.92 3.58
C ARG A 3 -28.39 -40.36 4.48
N SER A 4 -27.25 -41.05 4.53
CA SER A 4 -26.03 -40.49 5.12
C SER A 4 -25.38 -39.59 4.09
N VAL A 5 -25.81 -38.34 4.10
CA VAL A 5 -25.24 -37.26 3.30
C VAL A 5 -23.97 -36.80 4.04
N LEU A 6 -22.83 -37.41 3.70
CA LEU A 6 -21.50 -36.92 4.09
C LEU A 6 -21.18 -35.70 3.22
N LEU A 7 -21.84 -34.58 3.51
CA LEU A 7 -21.49 -33.28 2.93
C LEU A 7 -20.47 -32.60 3.83
N GLY A 8 -19.34 -32.23 3.21
CA GLY A 8 -18.68 -30.97 3.51
C GLY A 8 -17.63 -31.00 4.61
N LEU A 9 -16.41 -31.35 4.23
CA LEU A 9 -15.24 -30.69 4.82
C LEU A 9 -14.15 -30.51 3.76
N PHE A 10 -14.44 -29.69 2.73
CA PHE A 10 -13.38 -29.09 1.94
C PHE A 10 -12.77 -27.97 2.78
N VAL A 11 -11.77 -28.32 3.59
CA VAL A 11 -10.89 -27.34 4.22
C VAL A 11 -9.95 -26.83 3.13
N THR A 12 -10.37 -25.79 2.40
CA THR A 12 -9.48 -25.02 1.53
C THR A 12 -8.64 -24.06 2.38
N ALA A 13 -7.80 -24.62 3.25
CA ALA A 13 -6.81 -23.87 3.99
C ALA A 13 -5.57 -23.62 3.12
N SER A 14 -5.67 -22.74 2.12
CA SER A 14 -4.48 -22.35 1.34
C SER A 14 -4.69 -21.14 0.43
N MET A 15 -5.15 -19.99 0.94
CA MET A 15 -5.04 -18.71 0.20
C MET A 15 -4.91 -17.50 1.13
N MET A 16 -3.86 -17.42 1.96
CA MET A 16 -3.42 -16.14 2.55
C MET A 16 -1.93 -15.87 2.38
N ALA A 17 -1.22 -16.72 1.64
CA ALA A 17 0.19 -16.50 1.30
C ALA A 17 0.35 -15.55 0.10
N SER A 18 -0.58 -15.55 -0.87
CA SER A 18 -0.48 -14.78 -2.12
C SER A 18 -0.86 -13.31 -2.02
N ALA A 19 -1.72 -12.91 -1.07
CA ALA A 19 -2.05 -11.51 -0.86
C ALA A 19 -0.88 -10.69 -0.28
N SER A 20 0.00 -11.33 0.50
CA SER A 20 1.19 -10.66 1.04
C SER A 20 2.22 -10.33 -0.03
N PHE A 21 2.42 -11.19 -1.02
CA PHE A 21 3.32 -10.91 -2.14
C PHE A 21 2.84 -9.71 -2.98
N ALA A 22 1.53 -9.59 -3.23
CA ALA A 22 0.97 -8.42 -3.92
C ALA A 22 1.01 -7.15 -3.06
N ALA A 23 0.87 -7.28 -1.74
CA ALA A 23 0.93 -6.16 -0.82
C ALA A 23 2.35 -5.59 -0.70
N GLU A 24 3.38 -6.43 -0.59
CA GLU A 24 4.79 -5.99 -0.57
C GLU A 24 5.19 -5.34 -1.90
N ASP A 25 4.74 -5.90 -3.01
CA ASP A 25 4.92 -5.32 -4.34
C ASP A 25 4.25 -3.93 -4.45
N LEU A 26 3.01 -3.81 -3.98
CA LEU A 26 2.28 -2.53 -4.00
C LEU A 26 2.96 -1.44 -3.15
N CYS A 27 3.43 -1.78 -1.94
CA CYS A 27 4.21 -0.85 -1.11
C CYS A 27 5.48 -0.37 -1.85
N ALA A 28 6.21 -1.28 -2.50
CA ALA A 28 7.41 -0.94 -3.27
C ALA A 28 7.10 -0.06 -4.49
N VAL A 29 6.04 -0.39 -5.25
CA VAL A 29 5.58 0.41 -6.40
C VAL A 29 5.15 1.82 -5.97
N ASN A 30 4.44 1.94 -4.86
CA ASN A 30 4.02 3.25 -4.35
C ASN A 30 5.21 4.08 -3.85
N LEU A 31 6.16 3.47 -3.15
CA LEU A 31 7.42 4.13 -2.76
C LEU A 31 8.18 4.65 -3.99
N GLN A 32 8.27 3.86 -5.04
CA GLN A 32 8.88 4.28 -6.30
C GLN A 32 8.11 5.44 -6.94
N THR A 33 6.77 5.40 -6.90
CA THR A 33 5.91 6.48 -7.39
C THR A 33 6.16 7.79 -6.62
N LEU A 34 6.27 7.74 -5.30
CA LEU A 34 6.57 8.91 -4.47
C LEU A 34 7.97 9.47 -4.73
N ASN A 35 8.99 8.62 -4.90
CA ASN A 35 10.34 9.06 -5.25
C ASN A 35 10.37 9.79 -6.59
N ASN A 36 9.64 9.28 -7.58
CA ASN A 36 9.50 9.94 -8.89
C ASN A 36 8.72 11.25 -8.78
N ALA A 37 7.64 11.28 -8.00
CA ALA A 37 6.85 12.49 -7.79
C ALA A 37 7.66 13.59 -7.09
N LYS A 38 8.56 13.24 -6.17
CA LYS A 38 9.46 14.19 -5.50
C LYS A 38 10.27 15.03 -6.50
N ALA A 39 10.70 14.43 -7.61
CA ALA A 39 11.44 15.13 -8.67
C ALA A 39 10.57 16.13 -9.45
N GLN A 40 9.25 16.03 -9.36
CA GLN A 40 8.28 16.85 -10.12
C GLN A 40 7.55 17.88 -9.25
N ILE A 41 7.56 17.72 -7.91
CA ILE A 41 6.90 18.63 -6.98
C ILE A 41 7.69 19.95 -6.90
N GLN A 42 7.00 21.04 -7.21
CA GLN A 42 7.51 22.40 -7.03
C GLN A 42 6.92 22.97 -5.73
N GLY A 43 7.77 23.28 -4.75
CA GLY A 43 7.38 23.83 -3.45
C GLY A 43 7.89 23.01 -2.27
N THR A 44 8.49 23.69 -1.29
CA THR A 44 9.21 23.09 -0.17
C THR A 44 8.30 22.31 0.78
N ASP A 45 7.06 22.78 1.00
CA ASP A 45 6.13 22.15 1.95
C ASP A 45 5.65 20.77 1.47
N MET A 46 5.23 20.68 0.21
CA MET A 46 4.77 19.42 -0.37
C MET A 46 5.94 18.43 -0.51
N GLN A 47 7.12 18.91 -0.86
CA GLN A 47 8.32 18.08 -0.92
C GLN A 47 8.67 17.49 0.45
N ALA A 48 8.69 18.31 1.51
CA ALA A 48 8.94 17.85 2.87
C ALA A 48 7.91 16.82 3.34
N ARG A 49 6.63 17.03 3.01
CA ARG A 49 5.55 16.09 3.32
C ARG A 49 5.75 14.73 2.64
N VAL A 50 6.06 14.73 1.34
CA VAL A 50 6.33 13.49 0.59
C VAL A 50 7.55 12.77 1.14
N GLU A 51 8.60 13.51 1.48
CA GLU A 51 9.82 12.94 2.03
C GLU A 51 9.58 12.30 3.41
N ALA A 52 8.83 12.96 4.29
CA ALA A 52 8.41 12.39 5.58
C ALA A 52 7.55 11.13 5.42
N SER A 53 6.63 11.12 4.45
CA SER A 53 5.80 9.95 4.14
C SER A 53 6.65 8.78 3.63
N VAL A 54 7.62 9.02 2.74
CA VAL A 54 8.56 7.99 2.26
C VAL A 54 9.37 7.40 3.42
N GLN A 55 9.87 8.22 4.35
CA GLN A 55 10.60 7.71 5.52
C GLN A 55 9.69 6.85 6.42
N THR A 56 8.48 7.32 6.70
CA THR A 56 7.48 6.59 7.50
C THR A 56 7.10 5.26 6.87
N ALA A 57 6.83 5.26 5.56
CA ALA A 57 6.48 4.05 4.82
C ALA A 57 7.63 3.02 4.78
N LYS A 58 8.88 3.47 4.64
CA LYS A 58 10.06 2.59 4.73
C LYS A 58 10.22 1.99 6.12
N ALA A 59 9.92 2.75 7.18
CA ALA A 59 9.93 2.21 8.55
C ALA A 59 8.87 1.11 8.72
N TYR A 60 7.66 1.31 8.20
CA TYR A 60 6.62 0.29 8.20
C TYR A 60 6.98 -0.94 7.37
N GLN A 61 7.57 -0.75 6.18
CA GLN A 61 8.06 -1.85 5.34
C GLN A 61 9.16 -2.65 6.06
N ALA A 62 10.06 -1.98 6.77
CA ALA A 62 11.15 -2.61 7.52
C ALA A 62 10.67 -3.43 8.74
N GLU A 63 9.42 -3.28 9.19
CA GLU A 63 8.84 -4.17 10.20
C GLU A 63 8.74 -5.62 9.71
N ASN A 64 8.74 -5.86 8.38
CA ASN A 64 8.62 -7.19 7.76
C ASN A 64 7.41 -7.99 8.31
N THR A 65 6.33 -7.28 8.65
CA THR A 65 5.05 -7.87 9.09
C THR A 65 3.94 -7.51 8.12
N LYS A 66 2.87 -8.32 8.07
CA LYS A 66 1.68 -8.00 7.26
C LYS A 66 1.11 -6.61 7.60
N GLN A 67 1.05 -6.28 8.89
CA GLN A 67 0.57 -4.99 9.38
C GLN A 67 1.49 -3.84 8.94
N GLY A 68 2.81 -4.04 8.96
CA GLY A 68 3.78 -3.07 8.45
C GLY A 68 3.59 -2.83 6.95
N THR A 69 3.42 -3.89 6.16
CA THR A 69 3.12 -3.77 4.73
C THR A 69 1.80 -3.02 4.47
N GLU A 70 0.73 -3.33 5.21
CA GLU A 70 -0.55 -2.63 5.11
C GLU A 70 -0.42 -1.13 5.44
N LYS A 71 0.27 -0.79 6.54
CA LYS A 71 0.55 0.60 6.91
C LYS A 71 1.37 1.32 5.83
N CYS A 72 2.37 0.67 5.24
CA CYS A 72 3.13 1.22 4.12
C CYS A 72 2.20 1.54 2.93
N ILE A 73 1.33 0.60 2.55
CA ILE A 73 0.38 0.81 1.43
C ILE A 73 -0.55 1.97 1.74
N THR A 74 -1.14 2.02 2.94
CA THR A 74 -2.05 3.11 3.34
C THR A 74 -1.36 4.47 3.31
N GLU A 75 -0.20 4.57 3.95
CA GLU A 75 0.60 5.80 4.03
C GLU A 75 0.96 6.31 2.62
N THR A 76 1.50 5.42 1.79
CA THR A 76 1.96 5.80 0.46
C THR A 76 0.81 6.10 -0.51
N THR A 77 -0.28 5.34 -0.45
CA THR A 77 -1.48 5.58 -1.28
C THR A 77 -2.10 6.93 -0.95
N GLN A 78 -2.24 7.26 0.34
CA GLN A 78 -2.79 8.55 0.76
C GLN A 78 -1.92 9.71 0.26
N THR A 79 -0.59 9.60 0.40
CA THR A 79 0.32 10.64 -0.07
C THR A 79 0.27 10.81 -1.59
N ILE A 80 0.15 9.71 -2.35
CA ILE A 80 -0.04 9.78 -3.82
C ILE A 80 -1.34 10.52 -4.15
N GLN A 81 -2.44 10.23 -3.44
CA GLN A 81 -3.72 10.91 -3.63
C GLN A 81 -3.62 12.40 -3.33
N ASP A 82 -2.90 12.77 -2.27
CA ASP A 82 -2.71 14.17 -1.88
C ASP A 82 -1.92 14.95 -2.94
N ILE A 83 -0.87 14.35 -3.51
CA ILE A 83 -0.13 14.93 -4.65
C ILE A 83 -1.07 15.12 -5.84
N GLN A 84 -1.87 14.10 -6.18
CA GLN A 84 -2.82 14.19 -7.30
C GLN A 84 -3.87 15.28 -7.06
N ASN A 85 -4.37 15.43 -5.84
CA ASN A 85 -5.37 16.43 -5.48
C ASN A 85 -4.78 17.84 -5.51
N ALA A 86 -3.54 18.03 -5.03
CA ALA A 86 -2.83 19.30 -5.15
C ALA A 86 -2.63 19.72 -6.62
N ASN A 87 -2.30 18.76 -7.49
CA ASN A 87 -2.17 19.01 -8.94
C ASN A 87 -3.51 19.31 -9.63
N LYS A 88 -4.63 18.77 -9.12
CA LYS A 88 -5.98 19.06 -9.65
C LYS A 88 -6.50 20.42 -9.19
N GLY A 89 -6.22 20.83 -7.95
CA GLY A 89 -6.67 22.10 -7.37
C GLY A 89 -5.99 23.35 -7.96
N GLY A 90 -4.87 23.19 -8.68
CA GLY A 90 -4.21 24.26 -9.42
C GLY A 90 -4.84 24.58 -10.79
N LYS A 91 -5.93 23.90 -11.17
CA LYS A 91 -6.75 24.22 -12.35
C LYS A 91 -8.11 24.73 -11.91
N GLY A 92 -8.16 25.99 -11.47
CA GLY A 92 -9.39 26.70 -11.10
C GLY A 92 -9.10 28.17 -10.95
#